data_AF-A0A0G1D0T5-F1
#
_entry.id   AF-A0A0G1D0T5-F1
#
_cell.length_a   1.000
_cell.length_b   1.000
_cell.length_c   1.000
_cell.angle_alpha   90.00
_cell.angle_beta   90.00
_cell.angle_gamma   90.00
#
_symmetry.space_group_name_H-M   'P 1'
#
loop_
_entity.id
_entity.type
_entity.pdbx_description
1 polymer ?
#
loop_
_entity_poly.entity_id
_entity_poly.type
_entity_poly.pdbx_seq_one_letter_code
_entity_poly.pdbx_strand_id
1 'polypeptide(L)'
;MIKKIHLKQTGFSLIEILTVLFFIFLLVSMTFAGFNMFEKKSRLEAASQEIIGAIKAARNKTLASEGASKFGVHFTATGFTSFGGDSFNPFDPGNENNQLNQQLVISQINLSGGDDIIFDRLSGSTPNNGYIQVESNQDSTQFRRIFIENSGTIGLAAAGGADTQRIKDSRHVHILFSQDTRSSSVLNFSSPLDGFSQDINYQDYLNPAKTSFLWEGNLTIGGEIQKIKIHSHSITETETLFCVHRDQRHNSKSLNIHLDGQNILNFENDGTLIQGTSPWAQAPEIQ
;
A
#
# COMPACT_ATOMS: atom_id res chain seq x y z
N MET A 1 -46.69 -82.11 -21.45
CA MET A 1 -46.19 -81.86 -20.08
C MET A 1 -45.57 -80.46 -20.06
N ILE A 2 -46.26 -79.46 -19.51
CA ILE A 2 -45.80 -78.05 -19.53
C ILE A 2 -45.17 -77.75 -18.16
N LYS A 3 -43.86 -77.49 -18.15
CA LYS A 3 -43.09 -77.18 -16.94
C LYS A 3 -43.25 -75.68 -16.63
N LYS A 4 -43.99 -75.33 -15.57
CA LYS A 4 -44.09 -73.94 -15.07
C LYS A 4 -42.74 -73.49 -14.49
N ILE A 5 -42.21 -72.37 -14.99
CA ILE A 5 -41.05 -71.69 -14.43
C ILE A 5 -41.54 -70.76 -13.32
N HIS A 6 -41.09 -70.96 -12.08
CA HIS A 6 -41.30 -70.03 -10.97
C HIS A 6 -40.15 -69.02 -10.95
N LEU A 7 -40.43 -67.76 -11.32
CA LEU A 7 -39.52 -66.65 -11.08
C LEU A 7 -39.55 -66.32 -9.57
N LYS A 8 -38.42 -66.53 -8.88
CA LYS A 8 -38.24 -66.09 -7.49
C LYS A 8 -38.23 -64.56 -7.47
N GLN A 9 -39.25 -63.92 -6.90
CA GLN A 9 -39.19 -62.50 -6.59
C GLN A 9 -38.30 -62.31 -5.36
N THR A 10 -37.09 -61.79 -5.57
CA THR A 10 -36.19 -61.37 -4.49
C THR A 10 -36.51 -59.92 -4.14
N GLY A 11 -37.19 -59.71 -3.02
CA GLY A 11 -37.40 -58.36 -2.45
C GLY A 11 -36.17 -57.90 -1.65
N PHE A 12 -36.01 -56.59 -1.51
CA PHE A 12 -35.00 -56.00 -0.62
C PHE A 12 -35.38 -56.23 0.84
N SER A 13 -34.38 -56.50 1.68
CA SER A 13 -34.56 -56.61 3.12
C SER A 13 -34.82 -55.24 3.75
N LEU A 14 -35.64 -55.19 4.79
CA LEU A 14 -35.92 -53.95 5.53
C LEU A 14 -34.63 -53.26 6.01
N ILE A 15 -33.64 -54.06 6.44
CA ILE A 15 -32.35 -53.52 6.91
C ILE A 15 -31.50 -52.91 5.77
N GLU A 16 -31.59 -53.45 4.55
CA GLU A 16 -30.90 -52.90 3.39
C GLU A 16 -31.47 -51.54 3.02
N ILE A 17 -32.82 -51.41 3.02
CA ILE A 17 -33.50 -50.14 2.80
C ILE A 17 -33.11 -49.11 3.87
N LEU A 18 -33.08 -49.52 5.14
CA LEU A 18 -32.72 -48.62 6.25
C LEU A 18 -31.27 -48.13 6.14
N THR A 19 -30.35 -49.02 5.76
CA THR A 19 -28.92 -48.71 5.60
C THR A 19 -28.70 -47.75 4.44
N VAL A 20 -29.37 -47.96 3.29
CA VAL A 20 -29.30 -47.05 2.14
C VAL A 20 -29.85 -45.68 2.50
N LEU A 21 -31.00 -45.61 3.19
CA LEU A 21 -31.57 -44.34 3.64
C LEU A 21 -30.62 -43.60 4.60
N PHE A 22 -29.98 -44.31 5.53
CA PHE A 22 -28.99 -43.72 6.42
C PHE A 22 -27.85 -43.04 5.66
N PHE A 23 -27.27 -43.72 4.66
CA PHE A 23 -26.22 -43.13 3.83
C PHE A 23 -26.72 -41.95 2.98
N ILE A 24 -27.95 -42.01 2.45
CA ILE A 24 -28.55 -40.89 1.73
C ILE A 24 -28.69 -39.66 2.65
N PHE A 25 -29.22 -39.82 3.87
CA PHE A 25 -29.35 -38.72 4.82
C PHE A 25 -27.99 -38.12 5.20
N LEU A 26 -26.98 -38.98 5.39
CA LEU A 26 -25.62 -38.55 5.69
C LEU A 26 -25.06 -37.68 4.55
N LEU A 27 -25.20 -38.13 3.30
CA LEU A 27 -24.75 -37.38 2.12
C LEU A 27 -25.49 -36.05 1.93
N VAL A 28 -26.82 -36.04 2.12
CA VAL A 28 -27.63 -34.82 2.02
C VAL A 28 -27.22 -33.78 3.06
N SER A 29 -26.96 -34.22 4.31
CA SER A 29 -26.57 -33.31 5.40
C SER A 29 -25.24 -32.59 5.11
N MET A 30 -24.24 -33.30 4.59
CA MET A 30 -22.94 -32.73 4.23
C MET A 30 -23.06 -31.74 3.07
N THR A 31 -23.87 -32.08 2.07
CA THR A 31 -24.08 -31.23 0.88
C THR A 31 -24.77 -29.92 1.26
N PHE A 32 -25.77 -29.98 2.15
CA PHE A 32 -26.51 -28.79 2.58
C PHE A 32 -25.64 -27.80 3.36
N ALA A 33 -24.76 -28.29 4.24
CA ALA A 33 -23.83 -27.45 4.98
C ALA A 33 -22.85 -26.71 4.04
N GLY A 34 -22.28 -27.43 3.05
CA GLY A 34 -21.39 -26.85 2.06
C GLY A 34 -22.09 -25.81 1.17
N PHE A 35 -23.33 -26.08 0.76
CA PHE A 35 -24.13 -25.17 -0.06
C PHE A 35 -24.38 -23.83 0.66
N ASN A 36 -24.79 -23.86 1.93
CA ASN A 36 -25.07 -22.63 2.69
C ASN A 36 -23.84 -21.73 2.83
N MET A 37 -22.65 -22.31 3.04
CA MET A 37 -21.40 -21.54 3.13
C MET A 37 -21.04 -20.92 1.78
N PHE A 38 -21.16 -21.69 0.70
CA PHE A 38 -20.90 -21.21 -0.66
C PHE A 38 -21.85 -20.09 -1.06
N GLU A 39 -23.14 -20.24 -0.77
CA GLU A 39 -24.17 -19.26 -1.08
C GLU A 39 -23.92 -17.91 -0.37
N LYS A 40 -23.55 -17.94 0.92
CA LYS A 40 -23.18 -16.74 1.69
C LYS A 40 -21.96 -16.03 1.09
N LYS A 41 -20.91 -16.79 0.78
CA LYS A 41 -19.68 -16.23 0.18
C LYS A 41 -19.96 -15.63 -1.21
N SER A 42 -20.75 -16.33 -2.02
CA SER A 42 -21.15 -15.88 -3.36
C SER A 42 -21.93 -14.57 -3.31
N ARG A 43 -22.88 -14.43 -2.39
CA ARG A 43 -23.61 -13.16 -2.16
C ARG A 43 -22.70 -12.01 -1.80
N LEU A 44 -21.79 -12.23 -0.86
CA LEU A 44 -20.87 -11.20 -0.38
C LEU A 44 -19.90 -10.75 -1.49
N GLU A 45 -19.45 -11.69 -2.30
CA GLU A 45 -18.62 -11.42 -3.48
C GLU A 45 -19.39 -10.62 -4.54
N ALA A 46 -20.62 -11.01 -4.86
CA ALA A 46 -21.48 -10.31 -5.82
C ALA A 46 -21.74 -8.86 -5.37
N ALA A 47 -22.14 -8.65 -4.11
CA ALA A 47 -22.36 -7.32 -3.55
C ALA A 47 -21.09 -6.45 -3.58
N SER A 48 -19.93 -7.05 -3.26
CA SER A 48 -18.66 -6.34 -3.31
C SER A 48 -18.31 -5.91 -4.74
N GLN A 49 -18.53 -6.79 -5.72
CA GLN A 49 -18.29 -6.49 -7.13
C GLN A 49 -19.25 -5.42 -7.67
N GLU A 50 -20.50 -5.43 -7.22
CA GLU A 50 -21.51 -4.43 -7.58
C GLU A 50 -21.11 -3.04 -7.08
N ILE A 51 -20.71 -2.93 -5.81
CA ILE A 51 -20.21 -1.68 -5.22
C ILE A 51 -18.95 -1.21 -5.96
N ILE A 52 -17.97 -2.10 -6.19
CA ILE A 52 -16.76 -1.76 -6.95
C ILE A 52 -17.12 -1.28 -8.36
N GLY A 53 -18.10 -1.93 -9.00
CA GLY A 53 -18.61 -1.55 -10.31
C GLY A 53 -19.22 -0.15 -10.33
N ALA A 54 -20.07 0.17 -9.35
CA ALA A 54 -20.68 1.49 -9.21
C ALA A 54 -19.63 2.60 -8.98
N ILE A 55 -18.67 2.38 -8.08
CA ILE A 55 -17.59 3.34 -7.83
C ILE A 55 -16.73 3.54 -9.09
N LYS A 56 -16.37 2.46 -9.80
CA LYS A 56 -15.62 2.55 -11.07
C LYS A 56 -16.41 3.26 -12.15
N ALA A 57 -17.72 3.02 -12.24
CA ALA A 57 -18.60 3.70 -13.18
C ALA A 57 -18.65 5.21 -12.89
N ALA A 58 -18.83 5.62 -11.63
CA ALA A 58 -18.79 7.03 -11.23
C ALA A 58 -17.44 7.69 -11.58
N ARG A 59 -16.32 7.00 -11.31
CA ARG A 59 -14.99 7.47 -11.71
C ARG A 59 -14.87 7.65 -13.22
N ASN A 60 -15.34 6.68 -14.00
CA ASN A 60 -15.28 6.73 -15.47
C ASN A 60 -16.17 7.85 -16.04
N LYS A 61 -17.39 8.03 -15.52
CA LYS A 61 -18.28 9.14 -15.91
C LYS A 61 -17.64 10.51 -15.61
N THR A 62 -16.98 10.65 -14.47
CA THR A 62 -16.23 11.86 -14.09
C THR A 62 -15.04 12.12 -15.02
N LEU A 63 -14.26 11.10 -15.36
CA LEU A 63 -13.12 11.21 -16.27
C LEU A 63 -13.55 11.53 -17.72
N ALA A 64 -14.68 10.96 -18.15
CA ALA A 64 -15.32 11.30 -19.42
C ALA A 64 -15.89 12.72 -19.43
N SER A 65 -15.93 13.39 -18.27
CA SER A 65 -16.52 14.71 -18.09
C SER A 65 -17.97 14.77 -18.61
N GLU A 66 -18.72 13.69 -18.38
CA GLU A 66 -20.12 13.57 -18.81
C GLU A 66 -20.95 14.70 -18.19
N GLY A 67 -21.64 15.47 -19.04
CA GLY A 67 -22.40 16.65 -18.60
C GLY A 67 -21.56 17.75 -17.93
N ALA A 68 -20.24 17.74 -18.08
CA ALA A 68 -19.30 18.63 -17.36
C ALA A 68 -19.37 18.53 -15.82
N SER A 69 -19.88 17.41 -15.30
CA SER A 69 -20.10 17.19 -13.86
C SER A 69 -19.07 16.24 -13.24
N LYS A 70 -19.00 16.26 -11.90
CA LYS A 70 -18.44 15.17 -11.10
C LYS A 70 -19.51 14.10 -10.87
N PHE A 71 -19.07 12.89 -10.56
CA PHE A 71 -19.94 11.79 -10.17
C PHE A 71 -19.37 11.10 -8.93
N GLY A 72 -20.29 10.55 -8.15
CA GLY A 72 -19.96 9.88 -6.91
C GLY A 72 -20.92 8.76 -6.54
N VAL A 73 -20.63 8.14 -5.40
CA VAL A 73 -21.47 7.12 -4.79
C VAL A 73 -21.68 7.47 -3.32
N HIS A 74 -22.94 7.57 -2.91
CA HIS A 74 -23.36 7.76 -1.52
C HIS A 74 -23.67 6.40 -0.90
N PHE A 75 -23.14 6.13 0.29
CA PHE A 75 -23.31 4.87 1.00
C PHE A 75 -24.27 5.00 2.18
N THR A 76 -25.06 3.95 2.38
CA THR A 76 -25.95 3.79 3.54
C THR A 76 -25.78 2.38 4.09
N ALA A 77 -26.31 2.09 5.28
CA ALA A 77 -26.22 0.74 5.85
C ALA A 77 -26.83 -0.34 4.95
N THR A 78 -27.87 -0.03 4.17
CA THR A 78 -28.62 -1.02 3.38
C THR A 78 -28.36 -0.97 1.88
N GLY A 79 -27.50 -0.07 1.42
CA GLY A 79 -27.38 0.18 -0.02
C GLY A 79 -26.44 1.32 -0.36
N PHE A 80 -26.38 1.62 -1.65
CA PHE A 80 -25.58 2.72 -2.18
C PHE A 80 -26.33 3.39 -3.34
N THR A 81 -26.04 4.66 -3.56
CA THR A 81 -26.70 5.47 -4.58
C THR A 81 -25.65 6.13 -5.44
N SER A 82 -25.67 5.88 -6.76
CA SER A 82 -24.82 6.62 -7.68
C SER A 82 -25.49 7.96 -8.01
N PHE A 83 -24.72 9.05 -7.98
CA PHE A 83 -25.23 10.39 -8.22
C PHE A 83 -24.27 11.23 -9.06
N GLY A 84 -24.80 12.29 -9.66
CA GLY A 84 -24.03 13.33 -10.35
C GLY A 84 -24.02 14.62 -9.55
N GLY A 85 -22.90 15.34 -9.55
CA GLY A 85 -22.73 16.64 -8.91
C GLY A 85 -21.55 16.68 -7.94
N ASP A 86 -21.29 17.85 -7.37
CA ASP A 86 -20.23 18.07 -6.38
C ASP A 86 -20.60 17.58 -4.96
N SER A 87 -21.86 17.21 -4.72
CA SER A 87 -22.38 16.69 -3.46
C SER A 87 -23.63 15.85 -3.68
N PHE A 88 -23.88 14.86 -2.81
CA PHE A 88 -25.10 14.05 -2.89
C PHE A 88 -26.35 14.89 -2.59
N ASN A 89 -27.37 14.79 -3.45
CA ASN A 89 -28.70 15.34 -3.23
C ASN A 89 -29.73 14.19 -3.29
N PRO A 90 -30.41 13.83 -2.18
CA PRO A 90 -31.34 12.71 -2.17
C PRO A 90 -32.59 12.91 -3.04
N PHE A 91 -32.89 14.15 -3.43
CA PHE A 91 -34.05 14.48 -4.27
C PHE A 91 -33.72 14.59 -5.76
N ASP A 92 -32.48 14.33 -6.16
CA ASP A 92 -32.10 14.38 -7.56
C ASP A 92 -32.73 13.20 -8.33
N PRO A 93 -33.50 13.46 -9.41
CA PRO A 93 -34.10 12.40 -10.22
C PRO A 93 -33.07 11.56 -10.99
N GLY A 94 -31.82 12.02 -11.12
CA GLY A 94 -30.71 11.29 -11.73
C GLY A 94 -30.04 10.26 -10.81
N ASN A 95 -30.50 10.12 -9.56
CA ASN A 95 -29.96 9.15 -8.62
C ASN A 95 -30.29 7.71 -9.02
N GLU A 96 -29.27 6.86 -9.02
CA GLU A 96 -29.39 5.41 -9.24
C GLU A 96 -29.25 4.67 -7.90
N ASN A 97 -30.39 4.36 -7.27
CA ASN A 97 -30.44 3.69 -5.97
C ASN A 97 -30.29 2.18 -6.13
N ASN A 98 -29.32 1.58 -5.44
CA ASN A 98 -29.09 0.15 -5.39
C ASN A 98 -29.20 -0.35 -3.95
N GLN A 99 -30.07 -1.34 -3.73
CA GLN A 99 -30.27 -1.94 -2.42
C GLN A 99 -29.48 -3.24 -2.31
N LEU A 100 -28.82 -3.44 -1.18
CA LEU A 100 -28.17 -4.69 -0.89
C LEU A 100 -29.20 -5.78 -0.61
N ASN A 101 -28.77 -7.02 -0.75
CA ASN A 101 -29.53 -8.15 -0.25
C ASN A 101 -29.83 -7.96 1.25
N GLN A 102 -31.04 -8.28 1.70
CA GLN A 102 -31.48 -8.12 3.10
C GLN A 102 -30.63 -8.88 4.12
N GLN A 103 -29.82 -9.84 3.67
CA GLN A 103 -28.86 -10.59 4.50
C GLN A 103 -27.50 -9.92 4.63
N LEU A 104 -27.29 -8.78 3.96
CA LEU A 104 -26.04 -8.02 3.95
C LEU A 104 -26.28 -6.61 4.51
N VAL A 105 -25.23 -6.04 5.07
CA VAL A 105 -25.21 -4.67 5.58
C VAL A 105 -23.85 -4.06 5.31
N ILE A 106 -23.81 -2.76 5.00
CA ILE A 106 -22.58 -1.97 5.09
C ILE A 106 -22.39 -1.60 6.55
N SER A 107 -21.49 -2.31 7.23
CA SER A 107 -21.29 -2.18 8.68
C SER A 107 -20.29 -1.09 9.04
N GLN A 108 -19.38 -0.74 8.13
CA GLN A 108 -18.42 0.32 8.33
C GLN A 108 -18.23 1.14 7.06
N ILE A 109 -18.30 2.45 7.21
CA ILE A 109 -17.89 3.44 6.21
C ILE A 109 -16.79 4.25 6.87
N ASN A 110 -15.55 4.04 6.42
CA ASN A 110 -14.38 4.73 6.94
C ASN A 110 -13.74 5.50 5.79
N LEU A 111 -14.40 6.59 5.38
CA LEU A 111 -13.93 7.49 4.33
C LEU A 111 -13.61 8.84 4.96
N SER A 112 -12.59 9.53 4.45
CA SER A 112 -12.17 10.85 4.92
C SER A 112 -13.20 11.97 4.67
N GLY A 113 -14.20 11.74 3.81
CA GLY A 113 -15.21 12.72 3.40
C GLY A 113 -16.66 12.37 3.77
N GLY A 114 -16.87 11.52 4.79
CA GLY A 114 -18.20 11.10 5.23
C GLY A 114 -18.69 9.84 4.51
N ASP A 115 -19.95 9.84 4.07
CA ASP A 115 -20.57 8.67 3.43
C ASP A 115 -20.50 8.69 1.90
N ASP A 116 -19.82 9.68 1.33
CA ASP A 116 -19.76 9.91 -0.10
C ASP A 116 -18.35 9.66 -0.64
N ILE A 117 -18.27 9.07 -1.82
CA ILE A 117 -17.05 9.05 -2.65
C ILE A 117 -17.33 9.89 -3.89
N ILE A 118 -16.57 10.96 -4.08
CA ILE A 118 -16.69 11.86 -5.23
C ILE A 118 -15.32 11.96 -5.90
N PHE A 119 -15.29 11.77 -7.22
CA PHE A 119 -14.06 11.85 -7.98
C PHE A 119 -13.82 13.23 -8.57
N ASP A 120 -12.56 13.62 -8.65
CA ASP A 120 -12.14 14.83 -9.33
C ASP A 120 -12.03 14.63 -10.84
N ARG A 121 -12.44 15.68 -11.58
CA ARG A 121 -12.32 15.73 -13.03
C ARG A 121 -10.83 15.71 -13.42
N LEU A 122 -10.56 15.18 -14.61
CA LEU A 122 -9.23 15.06 -15.24
C LEU A 122 -8.27 14.07 -14.56
N SER A 123 -8.20 14.02 -13.22
CA SER A 123 -7.33 13.10 -12.48
C SER A 123 -8.01 11.78 -12.12
N GLY A 124 -9.32 11.79 -11.86
CA GLY A 124 -10.03 10.64 -11.31
C GLY A 124 -9.54 10.25 -9.91
N SER A 125 -8.86 11.17 -9.21
CA SER A 125 -8.50 11.06 -7.80
C SER A 125 -9.71 11.34 -6.93
N THR A 126 -9.65 10.98 -5.65
CA THR A 126 -10.70 11.35 -4.68
C THR A 126 -10.07 11.70 -3.34
N PRO A 127 -10.39 12.88 -2.77
CA PRO A 127 -9.98 13.19 -1.39
C PRO A 127 -10.76 12.37 -0.35
N ASN A 128 -11.84 11.68 -0.76
CA ASN A 128 -12.72 10.86 0.07
C ASN A 128 -12.27 9.38 0.05
N ASN A 129 -10.99 9.15 0.33
CA ASN A 129 -10.38 7.83 0.33
C ASN A 129 -10.57 7.10 1.68
N GLY A 130 -10.37 5.79 1.68
CA GLY A 130 -10.51 4.94 2.86
C GLY A 130 -11.05 3.56 2.52
N TYR A 131 -11.97 3.03 3.33
CA TYR A 131 -12.57 1.73 3.08
C TYR A 131 -14.05 1.63 3.45
N ILE A 132 -14.72 0.67 2.83
CA ILE A 132 -16.09 0.27 3.11
C ILE A 132 -16.10 -1.21 3.46
N GLN A 133 -16.81 -1.59 4.52
CA GLN A 133 -16.99 -2.99 4.91
C GLN A 133 -18.44 -3.42 4.68
N VAL A 134 -18.60 -4.48 3.88
CA VAL A 134 -19.86 -5.21 3.73
C VAL A 134 -19.75 -6.49 4.51
N GLU A 135 -20.78 -6.84 5.27
CA GLU A 135 -20.83 -8.08 6.05
C GLU A 135 -22.21 -8.73 6.03
N SER A 136 -22.24 -10.00 6.44
CA SER A 136 -23.49 -10.73 6.67
C SER A 136 -24.13 -10.30 7.98
N ASN A 137 -25.42 -9.92 7.94
CA ASN A 137 -26.17 -9.57 9.15
C ASN A 137 -26.40 -10.76 10.10
N GLN A 138 -26.19 -11.99 9.63
CA GLN A 138 -26.26 -13.20 10.43
C GLN A 138 -24.91 -13.62 11.04
N ASP A 139 -23.80 -13.08 10.53
CA ASP A 139 -22.44 -13.48 10.91
C ASP A 139 -21.43 -12.39 10.52
N SER A 140 -21.06 -11.56 11.49
CA SER A 140 -20.12 -10.45 11.28
C SER A 140 -18.68 -10.90 11.01
N THR A 141 -18.37 -12.19 11.16
CA THR A 141 -17.04 -12.72 10.76
C THR A 141 -16.93 -12.90 9.24
N GLN A 142 -18.07 -12.94 8.54
CA GLN A 142 -18.14 -12.99 7.08
C GLN A 142 -18.27 -11.59 6.52
N PHE A 143 -17.13 -10.95 6.26
CA PHE A 143 -17.07 -9.60 5.71
C PHE A 143 -16.10 -9.49 4.53
N ARG A 144 -16.33 -8.45 3.72
CA ARG A 144 -15.44 -8.00 2.65
C ARG A 144 -15.18 -6.53 2.84
N ARG A 145 -13.93 -6.13 2.63
CA ARG A 145 -13.51 -4.73 2.71
C ARG A 145 -13.09 -4.27 1.32
N ILE A 146 -13.67 -3.15 0.91
CA ILE A 146 -13.39 -2.48 -0.36
C ILE A 146 -12.59 -1.24 -0.02
N PHE A 147 -11.38 -1.15 -0.55
CA PHE A 147 -10.46 -0.05 -0.35
C PHE A 147 -10.52 0.90 -1.54
N ILE A 148 -10.51 2.19 -1.24
CA ILE A 148 -10.50 3.28 -2.19
C ILE A 148 -9.33 4.18 -1.82
N GLU A 149 -8.35 4.26 -2.72
CA GLU A 149 -7.14 5.07 -2.53
C GLU A 149 -7.35 6.50 -3.03
N ASN A 150 -6.54 7.44 -2.55
CA ASN A 150 -6.58 8.84 -3.01
C ASN A 150 -6.36 8.97 -4.53
N SER A 151 -5.57 8.07 -5.13
CA SER A 151 -5.39 7.99 -6.59
C SER A 151 -6.65 7.57 -7.37
N GLY A 152 -7.73 7.20 -6.67
CA GLY A 152 -8.94 6.61 -7.23
C GLY A 152 -8.80 5.13 -7.61
N THR A 153 -7.75 4.45 -7.14
CA THR A 153 -7.61 3.00 -7.25
C THR A 153 -8.59 2.31 -6.31
N ILE A 154 -9.31 1.31 -6.82
CA ILE A 154 -10.35 0.58 -6.06
C ILE A 154 -10.02 -0.91 -6.07
N GLY A 155 -9.98 -1.54 -4.89
CA GLY A 155 -9.61 -2.94 -4.75
C GLY A 155 -10.13 -3.60 -3.47
N LEU A 156 -9.96 -4.92 -3.38
CA LEU A 156 -10.30 -5.72 -2.19
C LEU A 156 -9.14 -5.85 -1.20
N ALA A 157 -7.99 -5.28 -1.54
CA ALA A 157 -6.81 -5.17 -0.69
C ALA A 157 -6.36 -3.71 -0.70
N ALA A 158 -5.93 -3.21 0.46
CA ALA A 158 -5.30 -1.90 0.56
C ALA A 158 -4.06 -1.85 -0.35
N ALA A 159 -3.87 -0.76 -1.08
CA ALA A 159 -2.67 -0.56 -1.86
C ALA A 159 -1.54 -0.11 -0.92
N GLY A 160 -0.57 -1.00 -0.67
CA GLY A 160 0.60 -0.70 0.16
C GLY A 160 0.35 -1.00 1.64
N GLY A 161 1.27 -1.74 2.26
CA GLY A 161 1.28 -1.91 3.71
C GLY A 161 1.50 -0.55 4.39
N ALA A 162 0.88 -0.36 5.55
CA ALA A 162 1.10 0.81 6.37
C ALA A 162 2.62 1.03 6.57
N ASP A 163 3.11 2.22 6.23
CA ASP A 163 4.53 2.58 6.27
C ASP A 163 5.12 2.54 7.70
N THR A 164 4.26 2.42 8.71
CA THR A 164 4.58 2.34 10.14
C THR A 164 5.38 1.08 10.53
N GLN A 165 5.41 0.04 9.70
CA GLN A 165 6.18 -1.20 9.93
C GLN A 165 7.36 -1.35 8.97
N ARG A 166 7.56 -0.40 8.04
CA ARG A 166 8.75 -0.42 7.20
C ARG A 166 9.95 -0.14 8.11
N ILE A 167 10.88 -1.08 8.19
CA ILE A 167 12.24 -0.78 8.65
C ILE A 167 12.73 0.31 7.70
N LYS A 168 12.78 1.55 8.18
CA LYS A 168 13.41 2.66 7.48
C LYS A 168 14.89 2.36 7.46
N ASP A 169 15.27 1.61 6.44
CA ASP A 169 16.66 1.31 6.15
C ASP A 169 17.37 2.65 5.96
N SER A 170 18.41 2.94 6.76
CA SER A 170 19.28 4.13 6.70
C SER A 170 20.05 4.25 5.38
N ARG A 171 19.59 3.58 4.32
CA ARG A 171 20.10 3.67 2.97
C ARG A 171 20.20 5.10 2.53
N HIS A 172 19.22 5.97 2.79
CA HIS A 172 19.20 7.35 2.30
C HIS A 172 19.06 8.32 3.47
N VAL A 173 20.07 9.18 3.64
CA VAL A 173 20.11 10.16 4.73
C VAL A 173 20.28 11.55 4.15
N HIS A 174 19.38 12.45 4.53
CA HIS A 174 19.48 13.85 4.18
C HIS A 174 20.18 14.64 5.28
N ILE A 175 21.06 15.55 4.88
CA ILE A 175 21.71 16.51 5.76
C ILE A 175 21.66 17.87 5.09
N LEU A 176 21.01 18.83 5.74
CA LEU A 176 21.11 20.23 5.33
C LEU A 176 22.40 20.82 5.89
N PHE A 177 23.26 21.28 4.99
CA PHE A 177 24.48 22.02 5.32
C PHE A 177 24.26 23.50 5.00
N SER A 178 24.14 24.35 6.02
CA SER A 178 23.73 25.76 5.92
C SER A 178 24.90 26.68 5.49
N GLN A 179 25.59 26.31 4.41
CA GLN A 179 26.64 27.10 3.75
C GLN A 179 26.64 26.84 2.24
N ASP A 180 27.24 27.78 1.48
CA ASP A 180 27.58 27.57 0.07
C ASP A 180 28.74 26.57 -0.06
N THR A 181 28.53 25.50 -0.82
CA THR A 181 29.53 24.43 -1.04
C THR A 181 30.17 24.50 -2.43
N ARG A 182 29.80 25.46 -3.28
CA ARG A 182 30.27 25.55 -4.68
C ARG A 182 31.78 25.81 -4.80
N SER A 183 32.39 26.34 -3.74
CA SER A 183 33.84 26.54 -3.61
C SER A 183 34.53 25.52 -2.70
N SER A 184 33.82 24.50 -2.20
CA SER A 184 34.40 23.51 -1.30
C SER A 184 35.48 22.67 -1.98
N SER A 185 36.53 22.31 -1.25
CA SER A 185 37.74 21.73 -1.82
C SER A 185 37.86 20.24 -1.54
N VAL A 186 37.67 19.82 -0.29
CA VAL A 186 37.96 18.45 0.16
C VAL A 186 36.73 17.84 0.81
N LEU A 187 36.28 16.73 0.25
CA LEU A 187 35.40 15.79 0.91
C LEU A 187 36.26 14.67 1.50
N ASN A 188 36.31 14.59 2.83
CA ASN A 188 37.06 13.57 3.53
C ASN A 188 36.13 12.48 4.09
N PHE A 189 36.55 11.24 3.91
CA PHE A 189 35.98 10.07 4.55
C PHE A 189 36.98 9.51 5.56
N SER A 190 36.57 9.30 6.81
CA SER A 190 37.45 8.74 7.84
C SER A 190 36.75 7.70 8.71
N SER A 191 37.51 6.71 9.16
CA SER A 191 37.10 5.78 10.22
C SER A 191 38.20 5.79 11.29
N PRO A 192 38.03 6.56 12.38
CA PRO A 192 39.04 6.62 13.45
C PRO A 192 39.33 5.26 14.08
N LEU A 193 38.31 4.40 14.20
CA LEU A 193 38.43 3.05 14.77
C LEU A 193 39.32 2.14 13.92
N ASP A 194 39.27 2.27 12.59
CA ASP A 194 40.09 1.47 11.66
C ASP A 194 41.34 2.23 11.17
N GLY A 195 41.62 3.44 11.68
CA GLY A 195 42.75 4.28 11.25
C GLY A 195 42.68 4.71 9.78
N PHE A 196 41.48 4.76 9.19
CA PHE A 196 41.27 5.07 7.77
C PHE A 196 41.00 6.57 7.57
N SER A 197 41.59 7.16 6.53
CA SER A 197 41.26 8.50 6.04
C SER A 197 41.53 8.58 4.54
N GLN A 198 40.57 9.12 3.79
CA GLN A 198 40.69 9.33 2.35
C GLN A 198 40.07 10.66 1.96
N ASP A 199 40.85 11.47 1.25
CA ASP A 199 40.41 12.74 0.69
C ASP A 199 39.96 12.55 -0.76
N ILE A 200 38.84 13.18 -1.07
CA ILE A 200 38.29 13.34 -2.41
C ILE A 200 38.28 14.83 -2.73
N ASN A 201 38.82 15.20 -3.89
CA ASN A 201 38.70 16.56 -4.39
C ASN A 201 37.25 16.84 -4.77
N TYR A 202 36.54 17.62 -3.96
CA TYR A 202 35.11 17.91 -4.12
C TYR A 202 34.80 18.59 -5.46
N GLN A 203 35.71 19.43 -5.96
CA GLN A 203 35.52 20.17 -7.20
C GLN A 203 35.41 19.25 -8.44
N ASP A 204 36.04 18.08 -8.41
CA ASP A 204 36.01 17.13 -9.54
C ASP A 204 34.62 16.49 -9.74
N TYR A 205 33.76 16.61 -8.74
CA TYR A 205 32.44 15.97 -8.69
C TYR A 205 31.28 16.97 -8.68
N LEU A 206 31.58 18.26 -8.81
CA LEU A 206 30.61 19.28 -9.17
C LEU A 206 30.38 19.27 -10.67
N ASN A 207 29.12 19.44 -11.10
CA ASN A 207 28.84 19.70 -12.50
C ASN A 207 29.42 21.07 -12.93
N PRO A 208 29.60 21.33 -14.23
CA PRO A 208 30.18 22.60 -14.71
C PRO A 208 29.42 23.86 -14.25
N ALA A 209 28.11 23.75 -14.04
CA ALA A 209 27.27 24.84 -13.54
C ALA A 209 27.33 25.03 -12.02
N LYS A 210 28.00 24.13 -11.28
CA LYS A 210 28.07 24.09 -9.81
C LYS A 210 26.69 24.11 -9.12
N THR A 211 25.72 23.43 -9.72
CA THR A 211 24.35 23.28 -9.20
C THR A 211 24.06 21.87 -8.69
N SER A 212 24.94 20.90 -8.99
CA SER A 212 24.81 19.53 -8.51
C SER A 212 26.17 18.92 -8.22
N PHE A 213 26.25 18.18 -7.13
CA PHE A 213 27.37 17.36 -6.72
C PHE A 213 26.97 15.87 -6.77
N LEU A 214 27.86 15.00 -7.25
CA LEU A 214 27.68 13.55 -7.19
C LEU A 214 29.04 12.85 -7.10
N TRP A 215 29.25 12.11 -6.01
CA TRP A 215 30.37 11.19 -5.85
C TRP A 215 29.87 9.79 -5.50
N GLU A 216 30.47 8.78 -6.09
CA GLU A 216 30.21 7.36 -5.80
C GLU A 216 31.53 6.60 -5.85
N GLY A 217 31.78 5.77 -4.84
CA GLY A 217 33.06 5.09 -4.72
C GLY A 217 33.09 3.97 -3.68
N ASN A 218 34.17 3.20 -3.76
CA ASN A 218 34.48 2.14 -2.82
C ASN A 218 35.59 2.62 -1.88
N LEU A 219 35.38 2.49 -0.57
CA LEU A 219 36.38 2.77 0.46
C LEU A 219 36.80 1.45 1.11
N THR A 220 38.09 1.12 1.10
CA THR A 220 38.59 -0.08 1.78
C THR A 220 38.93 0.26 3.23
N ILE A 221 38.03 -0.04 4.16
CA ILE A 221 38.15 0.31 5.58
C ILE A 221 38.36 -0.97 6.39
N GLY A 222 39.49 -1.06 7.11
CA GLY A 222 39.81 -2.23 7.91
C GLY A 222 39.86 -3.54 7.10
N GLY A 223 40.22 -3.47 5.82
CA GLY A 223 40.27 -4.61 4.88
C GLY A 223 38.96 -4.93 4.15
N GLU A 224 37.84 -4.28 4.50
CA GLU A 224 36.52 -4.51 3.91
C GLU A 224 36.11 -3.37 2.99
N ILE A 225 35.50 -3.69 1.85
CA ILE A 225 35.00 -2.68 0.91
C ILE A 225 33.67 -2.11 1.40
N GLN A 226 33.62 -0.79 1.56
CA GLN A 226 32.42 0.00 1.87
C GLN A 226 31.99 0.72 0.59
N LYS A 227 30.72 0.59 0.20
CA LYS A 227 30.15 1.25 -0.99
C LYS A 227 29.38 2.50 -0.59
N ILE A 228 29.89 3.66 -0.96
CA ILE A 228 29.35 4.95 -0.55
C ILE A 228 28.99 5.77 -1.79
N LYS A 229 27.83 6.40 -1.74
CA LYS A 229 27.43 7.43 -2.70
C LYS A 229 26.93 8.64 -1.94
N ILE A 230 27.31 9.84 -2.38
CA ILE A 230 26.80 11.10 -1.86
C ILE A 230 26.48 12.01 -3.04
N HIS A 231 25.33 12.66 -2.98
CA HIS A 231 24.95 13.64 -3.99
C HIS A 231 24.19 14.80 -3.36
N SER A 232 24.09 15.92 -4.06
CA SER A 232 23.24 17.04 -3.64
C SER A 232 21.86 16.94 -4.26
N HIS A 233 20.81 17.17 -3.48
CA HIS A 233 19.47 17.43 -4.01
C HIS A 233 19.33 18.90 -4.46
N SER A 234 19.99 19.82 -3.74
CA SER A 234 20.11 21.23 -4.10
C SER A 234 21.46 21.79 -3.63
N ILE A 235 21.98 22.75 -4.39
CA ILE A 235 23.11 23.60 -4.00
C ILE A 235 22.70 25.05 -4.27
N THR A 236 22.77 25.89 -3.26
CA THR A 236 22.44 27.31 -3.32
C THR A 236 23.58 28.14 -2.74
N GLU A 237 23.44 29.46 -2.75
CA GLU A 237 24.44 30.39 -2.19
C GLU A 237 24.47 30.42 -0.66
N THR A 238 23.53 29.72 -0.01
CA THR A 238 23.38 29.73 1.45
C THR A 238 23.29 28.35 2.05
N GLU A 239 22.98 27.33 1.26
CA GLU A 239 22.81 25.96 1.75
C GLU A 239 23.02 24.91 0.66
N THR A 240 23.34 23.70 1.11
CA THR A 240 23.38 22.49 0.29
C THR A 240 22.63 21.38 1.00
N LEU A 241 21.67 20.76 0.31
CA LEU A 241 20.99 19.57 0.79
C LEU A 241 21.71 18.34 0.26
N PHE A 242 22.49 17.68 1.12
CA PHE A 242 23.16 16.43 0.79
C PHE A 242 22.24 15.24 1.01
N CYS A 243 22.41 14.22 0.16
CA CYS A 243 21.82 12.90 0.31
C CYS A 243 22.93 11.85 0.24
N VAL A 244 23.10 11.13 1.34
CA VAL A 244 24.11 10.07 1.49
C VAL A 244 23.43 8.71 1.37
N HIS A 245 24.00 7.87 0.51
CA HIS A 245 23.60 6.51 0.29
C HIS A 245 24.58 5.53 0.95
N ARG A 246 24.11 4.76 1.93
CA ARG A 246 24.91 3.75 2.63
C ARG A 246 24.06 2.55 3.05
N ASP A 247 24.07 1.50 2.24
CA ASP A 247 23.36 0.23 2.52
C ASP A 247 24.19 -0.68 3.44
N GLN A 248 23.61 -1.11 4.57
CA GLN A 248 24.29 -1.95 5.55
C GLN A 248 24.69 -3.35 5.03
N ARG A 249 24.10 -3.81 3.92
CA ARG A 249 24.50 -5.07 3.25
C ARG A 249 25.91 -5.00 2.65
N HIS A 250 26.41 -3.78 2.41
CA HIS A 250 27.71 -3.51 1.80
C HIS A 250 28.58 -2.61 2.67
N ASN A 251 28.07 -2.14 3.81
CA ASN A 251 28.74 -1.17 4.65
C ASN A 251 28.61 -1.57 6.13
N SER A 252 29.72 -1.96 6.73
CA SER A 252 29.83 -2.55 8.07
C SER A 252 30.83 -1.86 8.99
N LYS A 253 31.48 -0.78 8.52
CA LYS A 253 32.53 -0.04 9.25
C LYS A 253 32.08 1.38 9.56
N SER A 254 32.44 1.91 10.72
CA SER A 254 32.17 3.32 11.06
C SER A 254 32.69 4.26 9.98
N LEU A 255 31.97 5.37 9.75
CA LEU A 255 32.35 6.34 8.73
C LEU A 255 31.94 7.75 9.15
N ASN A 256 32.92 8.62 9.21
CA ASN A 256 32.75 10.06 9.42
C ASN A 256 32.98 10.78 8.09
N ILE A 257 32.04 11.66 7.73
CA ILE A 257 32.09 12.46 6.51
C ILE A 257 32.38 13.90 6.90
N HIS A 258 33.41 14.48 6.27
CA HIS A 258 33.77 15.88 6.45
C HIS A 258 33.81 16.63 5.13
N LEU A 259 33.38 17.89 5.15
CA LEU A 259 33.54 18.82 4.04
C LEU A 259 34.42 19.99 4.49
N ASP A 260 35.58 20.19 3.86
CA ASP A 260 36.59 21.20 4.24
C ASP A 260 36.90 21.20 5.75
N GLY A 261 37.04 20.01 6.32
CA GLY A 261 37.31 19.81 7.76
C GLY A 261 36.08 19.92 8.68
N GLN A 262 34.90 20.26 8.15
CA GLN A 262 33.65 20.28 8.91
C GLN A 262 33.01 18.91 8.95
N ASN A 263 32.81 18.36 10.15
CA ASN A 263 32.17 17.06 10.33
C ASN A 263 30.65 17.17 10.12
N ILE A 264 30.15 16.65 8.99
CA ILE A 264 28.76 16.83 8.58
C ILE A 264 27.85 15.63 8.88
N LEU A 265 28.40 14.42 8.95
CA LEU A 265 27.63 13.20 9.23
C LEU A 265 28.55 12.08 9.72
N ASN A 266 28.06 11.29 10.68
CA ASN A 266 28.76 10.11 11.18
C ASN A 266 27.87 8.87 11.15
N PHE A 267 28.48 7.72 10.91
CA PHE A 267 27.87 6.40 11.01
C PHE A 267 28.67 5.50 11.94
N GLU A 268 27.97 4.75 12.77
CA GLU A 268 28.55 3.63 13.52
C GLU A 268 28.65 2.35 12.66
N ASN A 269 29.33 1.33 13.18
CA ASN A 269 29.52 0.03 12.49
C ASN A 269 28.20 -0.67 12.16
N ASP A 270 27.18 -0.51 13.01
CA ASP A 270 25.83 -1.05 12.81
C ASP A 270 24.94 -0.16 11.92
N GLY A 271 25.50 0.91 11.36
CA GLY A 271 24.79 1.87 10.51
C GLY A 271 23.89 2.84 11.26
N THR A 272 23.97 2.90 12.60
CA THR A 272 23.35 3.96 13.40
C THR A 272 23.90 5.32 12.97
N LEU A 273 23.00 6.28 12.82
CA LEU A 273 23.33 7.66 12.44
C LEU A 273 23.65 8.49 13.66
N ILE A 274 24.75 9.23 13.58
CA ILE A 274 25.15 10.21 14.57
C ILE A 274 25.30 11.56 13.86
N GLN A 275 24.72 12.59 14.47
CA GLN A 275 24.83 13.96 13.96
C GLN A 275 26.30 14.39 13.88
N GLY A 276 26.65 15.07 12.79
CA GLY A 276 27.96 15.68 12.66
C GLY A 276 28.19 16.81 13.68
N THR A 277 29.43 17.09 14.04
CA THR A 277 29.75 18.16 15.00
C THR A 277 29.80 19.56 14.40
N SER A 278 29.69 19.69 13.07
CA SER A 278 29.69 21.00 12.41
C SER A 278 28.47 21.83 12.82
N PRO A 279 28.65 23.12 13.18
CA PRO A 279 27.53 24.01 13.51
C PRO A 279 26.64 24.32 12.29
N TRP A 280 27.10 24.01 11.07
CA TRP A 280 26.36 24.23 9.83
C TRP A 280 25.61 22.99 9.36
N ALA A 281 25.87 21.81 9.95
CA ALA A 281 25.16 20.58 9.64
C ALA A 281 23.96 20.41 10.58
N GLN A 282 22.76 20.36 10.01
CA GLN A 282 21.55 20.05 10.77
C GLN A 282 21.48 18.55 11.11
N ALA A 283 20.53 18.19 11.98
CA ALA A 283 20.30 16.80 12.35
C ALA A 283 19.97 15.96 11.09
N PRO A 284 20.55 14.76 10.94
CA PRO A 284 20.31 13.91 9.79
C PRO A 284 18.87 13.38 9.77
N GLU A 285 18.24 13.41 8.61
CA GLU A 285 16.87 12.91 8.40
C GLU A 285 16.87 11.63 7.56
N ILE A 286 16.31 10.55 8.10
CA ILE A 286 16.12 9.28 7.38
C ILE A 286 14.88 9.39 6.49
N GLN A 287 15.02 8.98 5.23
CA GLN A 287 13.92 8.95 4.25
C GLN A 287 13.26 7.56 4.12
#